data_AF-A0A537PRX8-F1
#
_entry.id   AF-A0A537PRX8-F1
#
_cell.length_a   1.000
_cell.length_b   1.000
_cell.length_c   1.000
_cell.angle_alpha   90.00
_cell.angle_beta   90.00
_cell.angle_gamma   90.00
#
_symmetry.space_group_name_H-M   'P 1'
#
loop_
_entity.id
_entity.type
_entity.pdbx_description
1 polymer ?
#
loop_
_entity_poly.entity_id
_entity_poly.type
_entity_poly.pdbx_seq_one_letter_code
_entity_poly.pdbx_strand_id
1 'polypeptide(L)'
;MQQSFELAAARREDSTAIVYHRLFREHPDAQAMFRSEGGELVNGSMPALTIEAILDFAGDRRGSFRSIECEAASHDAYGRPRELFVAFFGVVAATLRKVLGIDRSRKIDAAWQKLLAELNDVIVQPQAQMR
;
A
#
# COMPACT_ATOMS: atom_id res chain seq x y z
N MET A 1 -12.99 1.52 -4.97
CA MET A 1 -11.62 1.01 -4.83
C MET A 1 -11.30 0.03 -5.96
N GLN A 2 -11.96 -1.13 -6.02
CA GLN A 2 -11.80 -2.15 -7.08
C GLN A 2 -11.56 -1.60 -8.51
N GLN A 3 -12.44 -0.71 -8.98
CA GLN A 3 -12.35 -0.12 -10.32
C GLN A 3 -10.98 0.51 -10.66
N SER A 4 -10.25 1.09 -9.69
CA SER A 4 -8.94 1.68 -10.02
C SER A 4 -7.90 0.63 -10.39
N PHE A 5 -7.96 -0.56 -9.77
CA PHE A 5 -7.04 -1.65 -10.10
C PHE A 5 -7.42 -2.32 -11.43
N GLU A 6 -8.72 -2.47 -11.71
CA GLU A 6 -9.20 -2.98 -13.00
C GLU A 6 -8.76 -2.10 -14.17
N LEU A 7 -8.90 -0.77 -14.03
CA LEU A 7 -8.44 0.20 -15.03
C LEU A 7 -6.92 0.17 -15.20
N ALA A 8 -6.15 0.06 -14.11
CA ALA A 8 -4.69 -0.03 -14.19
C ALA A 8 -4.23 -1.32 -14.89
N ALA A 9 -4.85 -2.47 -14.58
CA ALA A 9 -4.55 -3.74 -15.22
C ALA A 9 -4.77 -3.70 -16.74
N ALA A 10 -5.76 -2.93 -17.22
CA ALA A 10 -6.02 -2.76 -18.64
C ALA A 10 -4.92 -1.99 -19.39
N ARG A 11 -4.04 -1.24 -18.70
CA ARG A 11 -3.00 -0.40 -19.32
C ARG A 11 -1.74 -1.15 -19.74
N ARG A 12 -1.59 -2.44 -19.39
CA ARG A 12 -0.37 -3.27 -19.62
C ARG A 12 0.94 -2.61 -19.16
N GLU A 13 0.87 -1.61 -18.29
CA GLU A 13 2.04 -1.05 -17.61
C GLU A 13 2.35 -1.90 -16.38
N ASP A 14 3.63 -2.21 -16.18
CA ASP A 14 4.08 -2.89 -14.96
C ASP A 14 3.98 -1.92 -13.78
N SER A 15 2.79 -1.88 -13.18
CA SER A 15 2.48 -1.02 -12.04
C SER A 15 3.35 -1.35 -10.82
N THR A 16 3.80 -2.61 -10.69
CA THR A 16 4.70 -3.05 -9.62
C THR A 16 6.07 -2.39 -9.76
N ALA A 17 6.66 -2.44 -10.97
CA ALA A 17 7.93 -1.76 -11.23
C ALA A 17 7.83 -0.25 -10.98
N ILE A 18 6.73 0.38 -11.38
CA ILE A 18 6.50 1.82 -11.17
C ILE A 18 6.38 2.15 -9.67
N VAL A 19 5.67 1.33 -8.89
CA VAL A 19 5.56 1.47 -7.43
C VAL A 19 6.94 1.42 -6.77
N TYR A 20 7.75 0.40 -7.04
CA TYR A 20 9.07 0.28 -6.41
C TYR A 20 10.03 1.39 -6.83
N HIS A 21 10.05 1.76 -8.12
CA HIS A 21 10.85 2.88 -8.59
C HIS A 21 10.47 4.18 -7.87
N ARG A 22 9.16 4.42 -7.70
CA ARG A 22 8.67 5.62 -6.99
C ARG A 22 9.01 5.56 -5.50
N LEU A 23 8.82 4.41 -4.85
CA LEU A 23 9.14 4.18 -3.45
C LEU A 23 10.61 4.48 -3.17
N PHE A 24 11.55 3.91 -3.93
CA PHE A 24 12.99 4.10 -3.69
C PHE A 24 13.46 5.52 -4.02
N ARG A 25 12.79 6.21 -4.93
CA ARG A 25 13.07 7.62 -5.19
C ARG A 25 12.61 8.53 -4.05
N GLU A 26 11.47 8.22 -3.43
CA GLU A 26 10.85 9.03 -2.36
C GLU A 26 11.37 8.64 -0.97
N HIS A 27 11.80 7.39 -0.80
CA HIS A 27 12.34 6.81 0.43
C HIS A 27 13.60 5.97 0.09
N PRO A 28 14.76 6.60 -0.17
CA PRO A 28 15.99 5.89 -0.54
C PRO A 28 16.41 4.82 0.47
N ASP A 29 16.18 5.07 1.76
CA ASP A 29 16.48 4.14 2.85
C ASP A 29 15.69 2.82 2.75
N ALA A 30 14.49 2.85 2.15
CA ALA A 30 13.71 1.66 1.90
C ALA A 30 14.46 0.69 0.98
N GLN A 31 15.27 1.20 0.04
CA GLN A 31 16.01 0.36 -0.90
C GLN A 31 17.01 -0.57 -0.21
N ALA A 32 17.60 -0.14 0.92
CA ALA A 32 18.49 -0.99 1.71
C ALA A 32 17.71 -2.13 2.40
N MET A 33 16.49 -1.85 2.87
CA MET A 33 15.60 -2.81 3.54
C MET A 33 15.04 -3.90 2.62
N PHE A 34 15.03 -3.66 1.30
CA PHE A 34 14.64 -4.64 0.28
C PHE A 34 15.82 -5.44 -0.29
N ARG A 35 17.07 -5.01 -0.04
CA ARG A 35 18.30 -5.69 -0.49
C ARG A 35 18.86 -6.68 0.54
N SER A 36 18.31 -6.74 1.76
CA SER A 36 18.65 -7.75 2.77
C SER A 36 18.15 -9.15 2.35
N GLU A 37 18.78 -10.22 2.84
CA GLU A 37 18.37 -11.62 2.59
C GLU A 37 16.85 -11.81 2.77
N GLY A 38 16.21 -12.50 1.81
CA GLY A 38 14.75 -12.69 1.77
C GLY A 38 13.95 -11.61 1.03
N GLY A 39 14.56 -10.48 0.67
CA GLY A 39 13.90 -9.38 -0.04
C GLY A 39 13.38 -9.73 -1.44
N GLU A 40 14.01 -10.67 -2.16
CA GLU A 40 13.58 -11.10 -3.50
C GLU A 40 12.25 -11.86 -3.48
N LEU A 41 12.02 -12.71 -2.47
CA LEU A 41 10.75 -13.43 -2.28
C LEU A 41 9.62 -12.47 -1.83
N VAL A 42 9.97 -11.50 -0.98
CA VAL A 42 9.06 -10.42 -0.56
C VAL A 42 8.64 -9.57 -1.76
N ASN A 43 9.56 -9.25 -2.69
CA ASN A 43 9.27 -8.44 -3.87
C ASN A 43 8.25 -9.08 -4.83
N GLY A 44 8.26 -10.41 -4.96
CA GLY A 44 7.38 -11.13 -5.89
C GLY A 44 5.92 -11.24 -5.42
N SER A 45 5.68 -11.39 -4.10
CA SER A 45 4.33 -11.63 -3.55
C SER A 45 3.70 -10.40 -2.89
N MET A 46 4.49 -9.46 -2.37
CA MET A 46 3.96 -8.29 -1.65
C MET A 46 3.01 -7.40 -2.44
N PRO A 47 3.19 -7.15 -3.76
CA PRO A 47 2.29 -6.29 -4.51
C PRO A 47 0.86 -6.84 -4.57
N ALA A 48 0.70 -8.14 -4.80
CA ALA A 48 -0.61 -8.80 -4.83
C ALA A 48 -1.29 -8.75 -3.45
N LEU A 49 -0.55 -9.09 -2.39
CA LEU A 49 -1.03 -9.04 -1.02
C LEU A 49 -1.42 -7.62 -0.59
N THR A 50 -0.69 -6.61 -1.04
CA THR A 50 -1.01 -5.20 -0.78
C THR A 50 -2.33 -4.81 -1.43
N ILE A 51 -2.56 -5.24 -2.68
CA ILE A 51 -3.81 -4.96 -3.39
C ILE A 51 -4.99 -5.63 -2.65
N GLU A 52 -4.85 -6.89 -2.28
CA GLU A 52 -5.87 -7.62 -1.51
C GLU A 52 -6.17 -6.92 -0.18
N ALA A 53 -5.15 -6.51 0.57
CA ALA A 53 -5.31 -5.79 1.83
C ALA A 53 -6.01 -4.43 1.65
N ILE A 54 -5.68 -3.67 0.59
CA ILE A 54 -6.35 -2.41 0.27
C ILE A 54 -7.83 -2.64 -0.07
N LEU A 55 -8.13 -3.68 -0.85
CA LEU A 55 -9.50 -4.00 -1.25
C LEU A 55 -10.36 -4.45 -0.06
N ASP A 56 -9.82 -5.30 0.82
CA ASP A 56 -10.50 -5.71 2.04
C ASP A 56 -10.73 -4.53 2.98
N PHE A 57 -9.70 -3.70 3.20
CA PHE A 57 -9.79 -2.52 4.08
C PHE A 57 -10.80 -1.48 3.57
N ALA A 58 -10.87 -1.29 2.26
CA ALA A 58 -11.83 -0.38 1.61
C ALA A 58 -13.27 -0.94 1.56
N GLY A 59 -13.44 -2.24 1.79
CA GLY A 59 -14.72 -2.94 1.73
C GLY A 59 -15.27 -3.26 3.13
N ASP A 60 -15.77 -4.48 3.29
CA ASP A 60 -16.40 -4.96 4.53
C ASP A 60 -15.39 -5.36 5.62
N ARG A 61 -14.07 -5.25 5.37
CA ARG A 61 -12.99 -5.57 6.32
C ARG A 61 -13.11 -6.98 6.91
N ARG A 62 -13.26 -7.97 6.03
CA ARG A 62 -13.50 -9.37 6.42
C ARG A 62 -12.22 -10.07 6.89
N GLY A 63 -11.06 -9.42 6.76
CA GLY A 63 -9.78 -9.98 7.20
C GLY A 63 -9.36 -11.18 6.37
N SER A 64 -9.71 -11.21 5.08
CA SER A 64 -9.38 -12.31 4.16
C SER A 64 -7.88 -12.57 4.03
N PHE A 65 -7.08 -11.55 4.32
CA PHE A 65 -5.65 -11.62 4.62
C PHE A 65 -5.43 -10.80 5.90
N ARG A 66 -4.41 -11.12 6.69
CA ARG A 66 -4.10 -10.49 8.00
C ARG A 66 -4.42 -9.00 8.02
N SER A 67 -5.03 -8.51 9.10
CA SER A 67 -5.40 -7.09 9.19
C SER A 67 -4.17 -6.20 8.96
N ILE A 68 -4.37 -5.08 8.27
CA ILE A 68 -3.30 -4.09 8.00
C ILE A 68 -2.59 -3.67 9.29
N GLU A 69 -3.31 -3.64 10.42
CA GLU A 69 -2.75 -3.40 11.76
C GLU A 69 -1.73 -4.46 12.19
N CYS A 70 -2.04 -5.74 11.98
CA CYS A 70 -1.15 -6.85 12.32
C CYS A 70 0.12 -6.82 11.47
N GLU A 71 -0.03 -6.49 10.18
CA GLU A 71 1.10 -6.31 9.28
C GLU A 71 1.94 -5.08 9.66
N ALA A 72 1.31 -3.96 10.03
CA ALA A 72 2.03 -2.78 10.52
C ALA A 72 2.87 -3.10 11.77
N ALA A 73 2.29 -3.84 12.74
CA ALA A 73 3.01 -4.29 13.93
C ALA A 73 4.18 -5.24 13.59
N SER A 74 3.99 -6.11 12.60
CA SER A 74 5.07 -7.01 12.13
C SER A 74 6.20 -6.22 11.48
N HIS A 75 5.88 -5.23 10.63
CA HIS A 75 6.86 -4.37 9.98
C HIS A 75 7.69 -3.57 11.01
N ASP A 76 7.02 -3.01 12.01
CA ASP A 76 7.64 -2.29 13.13
C ASP A 76 8.62 -3.19 13.89
N ALA A 77 8.23 -4.43 14.18
CA ALA A 77 9.08 -5.43 14.84
C ALA A 77 10.32 -5.82 14.00
N TYR A 78 10.23 -5.75 12.67
CA TYR A 78 11.36 -5.97 11.76
C TYR A 78 12.19 -4.70 11.49
N GLY A 79 11.95 -3.62 12.23
CA GLY A 79 12.68 -2.36 12.10
C GLY A 79 12.28 -1.53 10.87
N ARG A 80 11.10 -1.79 10.29
CA ARG A 80 10.51 -0.96 9.23
C ARG A 80 9.51 0.00 9.87
N PRO A 81 9.80 1.32 9.92
CA PRO A 81 8.95 2.28 10.60
C PRO A 81 7.51 2.26 10.08
N ARG A 82 6.53 2.44 10.97
CA ARG A 82 5.11 2.50 10.62
C ARG A 82 4.81 3.60 9.61
N GLU A 83 5.53 4.71 9.69
CA GLU A 83 5.45 5.83 8.76
C GLU A 83 5.85 5.41 7.35
N LEU A 84 6.88 4.55 7.21
CA LEU A 84 7.29 4.01 5.92
C LEU A 84 6.24 3.03 5.38
N PHE A 85 5.62 2.23 6.26
CA PHE A 85 4.52 1.35 5.90
C PHE A 85 3.30 2.14 5.39
N VAL A 86 2.91 3.24 6.06
CA VAL A 86 1.86 4.16 5.57
C VAL A 86 2.26 4.81 4.25
N ALA A 87 3.50 5.29 4.14
CA ALA A 87 3.99 5.97 2.93
C ALA A 87 3.91 5.06 1.69
N PHE A 88 4.11 3.76 1.85
CA PHE A 88 3.97 2.79 0.76
C PHE A 88 2.57 2.82 0.13
N PHE A 89 1.49 2.89 0.92
CA PHE A 89 0.13 3.02 0.37
C PHE A 89 -0.05 4.34 -0.40
N GLY A 90 0.58 5.42 0.07
CA GLY A 90 0.63 6.70 -0.65
C GLY A 90 1.34 6.58 -2.02
N VAL A 91 2.43 5.82 -2.08
CA VAL A 91 3.14 5.51 -3.33
C VAL A 91 2.25 4.71 -4.29
N VAL A 92 1.54 3.69 -3.81
CA VAL A 92 0.58 2.91 -4.61
C VAL A 92 -0.51 3.82 -5.19
N ALA A 93 -1.13 4.66 -4.37
CA ALA A 93 -2.16 5.61 -4.82
C ALA A 93 -1.61 6.59 -5.87
N ALA A 94 -0.40 7.12 -5.67
CA ALA A 94 0.23 8.03 -6.61
C ALA A 94 0.59 7.35 -7.94
N THR A 95 1.01 6.09 -7.91
CA THR A 95 1.26 5.27 -9.10
C THR A 95 -0.04 5.04 -9.88
N LEU A 96 -1.10 4.60 -9.22
CA LEU A 96 -2.40 4.43 -9.88
C LEU A 96 -2.91 5.73 -10.48
N ARG A 97 -2.80 6.85 -9.74
CA ARG A 97 -3.16 8.16 -10.30
C ARG A 97 -2.40 8.50 -11.58
N LYS A 98 -1.12 8.11 -11.68
CA LYS A 98 -0.31 8.30 -12.89
C LYS A 98 -0.78 7.37 -14.02
N VAL A 99 -0.98 6.09 -13.73
CA VAL A 99 -1.38 5.07 -14.72
C VAL A 99 -2.77 5.35 -15.29
N LEU A 100 -3.72 5.75 -14.44
CA LEU A 100 -5.10 6.04 -14.86
C LEU A 100 -5.20 7.36 -15.64
N GLY A 101 -4.36 8.34 -15.30
CA GLY A 101 -4.35 9.65 -15.98
C GLY A 101 -5.74 10.29 -16.02
N ILE A 102 -6.24 10.55 -17.23
CA ILE A 102 -7.54 11.17 -17.49
C ILE A 102 -8.74 10.26 -17.22
N ASP A 103 -8.54 8.94 -17.15
CA ASP A 103 -9.63 7.97 -16.93
C ASP A 103 -10.04 7.88 -15.45
N ARG A 104 -9.26 8.51 -14.55
CA ARG A 104 -9.63 8.55 -13.14
C ARG A 104 -10.83 9.49 -12.96
N SER A 105 -11.83 8.99 -12.25
CA SER A 105 -12.98 9.81 -11.85
C SER A 105 -12.73 10.49 -10.51
N ARG A 106 -13.46 11.58 -10.22
CA ARG A 106 -13.46 12.22 -8.90
C ARG A 106 -13.83 11.25 -7.77
N LYS A 107 -14.66 10.23 -8.09
CA LYS A 107 -15.04 9.18 -7.14
C LYS A 107 -13.86 8.28 -6.78
N ILE A 108 -13.02 7.92 -7.76
CA ILE A 108 -11.78 7.16 -7.52
C ILE A 108 -10.85 7.98 -6.62
N ASP A 109 -10.70 9.27 -6.89
CA ASP A 109 -9.84 10.16 -6.09
C ASP A 109 -10.29 10.27 -4.64
N ALA A 110 -11.58 10.54 -4.43
CA ALA A 110 -12.13 10.66 -3.09
C ALA A 110 -12.01 9.34 -2.31
N ALA A 111 -12.17 8.20 -2.97
CA ALA A 111 -12.02 6.90 -2.34
C ALA A 111 -10.57 6.65 -1.88
N TRP A 112 -9.58 7.02 -2.70
CA TRP A 112 -8.16 6.93 -2.32
C TRP A 112 -7.79 7.90 -1.20
N GLN A 113 -8.28 9.14 -1.25
CA GLN A 113 -8.06 10.12 -0.18
C GLN A 113 -8.63 9.63 1.16
N LYS A 114 -9.85 9.11 1.15
CA LYS A 114 -10.49 8.54 2.34
C LYS A 114 -9.71 7.34 2.88
N LEU A 115 -9.33 6.40 2.00
CA LEU A 115 -8.54 5.21 2.38
C LEU A 115 -7.23 5.61 3.06
N LEU A 116 -6.46 6.54 2.46
CA LEU A 116 -5.17 6.94 3.00
C LEU A 116 -5.30 7.63 4.37
N ALA A 117 -6.34 8.43 4.57
CA ALA A 117 -6.63 9.03 5.88
C ALA A 117 -6.94 7.95 6.93
N GLU A 118 -7.82 7.01 6.61
CA GLU A 118 -8.18 5.90 7.51
C GLU A 118 -6.97 4.99 7.82
N LEU A 119 -6.14 4.69 6.83
CA LEU A 119 -4.91 3.91 7.02
C LEU A 119 -3.93 4.62 7.94
N ASN A 120 -3.74 5.92 7.75
CA ASN A 120 -2.89 6.72 8.62
C ASN A 120 -3.41 6.67 10.07
N ASP A 121 -4.71 6.86 10.27
CA ASP A 121 -5.32 6.82 11.60
C ASP A 121 -5.16 5.45 12.27
N VAL A 122 -5.37 4.35 11.53
CA VAL A 122 -5.29 2.99 12.08
C VAL A 122 -3.85 2.55 12.35
N ILE A 123 -2.88 2.97 11.53
CA ILE A 123 -1.50 2.50 11.61
C ILE A 123 -0.64 3.36 12.56
N VAL A 124 -0.83 4.68 12.55
CA VAL A 124 0.02 5.65 13.26
C VAL A 124 -0.52 5.99 14.64
N GLN A 125 -1.84 5.94 14.85
CA GLN A 125 -2.36 6.19 16.20
C GLN A 125 -1.90 5.06 17.13
N PRO A 126 -1.35 5.38 18.31
CA PRO A 126 -1.00 4.37 19.29
C PRO A 126 -2.27 3.61 19.64
N GLN A 127 -2.22 2.26 19.56
CA GLN A 127 -3.30 1.43 20.07
C GLN A 127 -3.57 1.87 21.51
N ALA A 128 -4.70 2.55 21.73
CA ALA A 128 -5.21 2.75 23.06
C ALA A 128 -5.46 1.34 23.59
N GLN A 129 -4.53 0.89 24.43
CA GLN A 129 -4.50 -0.39 25.11
C GLN A 129 -5.93 -0.87 25.36
N MET A 130 -6.33 -1.95 24.69
CA MET A 130 -7.43 -2.77 25.18
C MET A 130 -7.02 -3.21 26.59
N ARG A 131 -7.57 -2.53 27.58
CA ARG A 131 -7.60 -2.95 28.98
C ARG A 131 -8.77 -3.91 29.16
#